data_AF-A0A8T0QCK4-F1
#
_entry.id   AF-A0A8T0QCK4-F1
#
_cell.length_a   1.000
_cell.length_b   1.000
_cell.length_c   1.000
_cell.angle_alpha   90.00
_cell.angle_beta   90.00
_cell.angle_gamma   90.00
#
_symmetry.space_group_name_H-M   'P 1'
#
loop_
_entity.id
_entity.type
_entity.pdbx_description
1 polymer ?
#
loop_
_entity_poly.entity_id
_entity_poly.type
_entity_poly.pdbx_seq_one_letter_code
_entity_poly.pdbx_strand_id
1 'polypeptide(L)'
;TETVQHLFFDCAVAQLLWSVVSQALNLKISSFLDVGAKWLSNKKFAATNIICSATLWYLWKLRNEMCFQNVGWMDLRLLLWRIVGMAQNWQILCPPDSKEMLLVVISNLKDLARRPPRLSMALQKIC
;
A
#
# COMPACT_ATOMS: atom_id res chain seq x y z
N THR A 1 -11.91 -6.47 -18.18
CA THR A 1 -11.05 -5.39 -18.71
C THR A 1 -10.39 -4.71 -17.55
N GLU A 2 -9.07 -4.73 -17.49
CA GLU A 2 -8.30 -4.03 -16.45
C GLU A 2 -8.35 -2.52 -16.73
N THR A 3 -8.76 -1.72 -15.74
CA THR A 3 -8.71 -0.26 -15.77
C THR A 3 -7.73 0.24 -14.71
N VAL A 4 -7.30 1.49 -14.80
CA VAL A 4 -6.44 2.12 -13.78
C VAL A 4 -7.11 2.03 -12.39
N GLN A 5 -8.39 2.38 -12.29
CA GLN A 5 -9.14 2.26 -11.04
C GLN A 5 -9.20 0.81 -10.54
N HIS A 6 -9.44 -0.15 -11.43
CA HIS A 6 -9.48 -1.56 -11.06
C HIS A 6 -8.13 -2.05 -10.52
N LEU A 7 -7.04 -1.73 -11.21
CA LEU A 7 -5.68 -2.10 -10.82
C LEU A 7 -5.32 -1.56 -9.43
N PHE A 8 -5.61 -0.27 -9.19
CA PHE A 8 -5.14 0.39 -7.99
C PHE A 8 -6.07 0.26 -6.79
N PHE A 9 -7.37 -0.02 -6.97
CA PHE A 9 -8.34 0.04 -5.87
C PHE A 9 -9.38 -1.08 -5.87
N ASP A 10 -9.85 -1.57 -7.04
CA ASP A 10 -11.02 -2.45 -7.06
C ASP A 10 -10.68 -3.94 -7.16
N CYS A 11 -9.49 -4.33 -7.65
CA CYS A 11 -9.11 -5.74 -7.69
C CYS A 11 -8.89 -6.29 -6.28
N ALA A 12 -9.12 -7.59 -6.07
CA ALA A 12 -9.13 -8.20 -4.74
C ALA A 12 -7.82 -7.95 -3.96
N VAL A 13 -6.68 -8.03 -4.65
CA VAL A 13 -5.36 -7.75 -4.06
C VAL A 13 -5.27 -6.28 -3.61
N ALA A 14 -5.72 -5.34 -4.43
CA ALA A 14 -5.72 -3.93 -4.10
C ALA A 14 -6.62 -3.62 -2.91
N GLN A 15 -7.83 -4.18 -2.86
CA GLN A 15 -8.76 -4.00 -1.75
C GLN A 15 -8.20 -4.53 -0.43
N LEU A 16 -7.62 -5.74 -0.45
CA LEU A 16 -6.97 -6.33 0.73
C LEU A 16 -5.80 -5.47 1.20
N LEU A 17 -4.96 -5.02 0.27
CA LEU A 17 -3.80 -4.20 0.58
C LEU A 17 -4.21 -2.86 1.19
N TRP A 18 -5.15 -2.16 0.57
CA TRP A 18 -5.67 -0.88 1.07
C TRP A 18 -6.38 -1.02 2.40
N SER A 19 -7.04 -2.16 2.68
CA SER A 19 -7.61 -2.43 4.01
C SER A 19 -6.52 -2.46 5.09
N VAL A 20 -5.40 -3.13 4.84
CA VAL A 20 -4.29 -3.20 5.81
C VAL A 20 -3.57 -1.85 5.94
N VAL A 21 -3.33 -1.17 4.81
CA VAL A 21 -2.70 0.16 4.80
C VAL A 21 -3.57 1.18 5.51
N SER A 22 -4.89 1.19 5.29
CA SER A 22 -5.83 2.06 5.99
C SER A 22 -5.84 1.80 7.49
N GLN A 23 -5.73 0.52 7.89
CA GLN A 23 -5.60 0.15 9.30
C GLN A 23 -4.29 0.68 9.90
N ALA A 24 -3.17 0.56 9.20
CA ALA A 24 -1.88 1.04 9.69
C ALA A 24 -1.81 2.57 9.83
N LEU A 25 -2.49 3.29 8.93
CA LEU A 25 -2.59 4.75 8.91
C LEU A 25 -3.67 5.29 9.85
N ASN A 26 -4.55 4.44 10.36
CA ASN A 26 -5.81 4.84 11.01
C ASN A 26 -6.59 5.88 10.18
N LEU A 27 -6.63 5.66 8.86
CA LEU A 27 -7.24 6.56 7.88
C LEU A 27 -7.78 5.73 6.73
N LYS A 28 -9.07 5.88 6.41
CA LYS A 28 -9.67 5.19 5.27
C LYS A 28 -9.14 5.76 3.96
N ILE A 29 -8.50 4.91 3.16
CA ILE A 29 -8.07 5.21 1.79
C ILE A 29 -8.68 4.15 0.87
N SER A 30 -9.50 4.59 -0.08
CA SER A 30 -10.26 3.69 -0.98
C SER A 30 -10.32 4.15 -2.43
N SER A 31 -9.75 5.32 -2.75
CA SER A 31 -9.82 5.88 -4.10
C SER A 31 -8.66 6.83 -4.39
N PHE A 32 -8.47 7.15 -5.68
CA PHE A 32 -7.58 8.23 -6.09
C PHE A 32 -7.98 9.59 -5.50
N LEU A 33 -9.27 9.83 -5.29
CA LEU A 33 -9.75 11.07 -4.67
C LEU A 33 -9.28 11.18 -3.22
N ASP A 34 -9.34 10.07 -2.46
CA ASP A 34 -8.86 10.03 -1.08
C ASP A 34 -7.35 10.33 -1.02
N VAL A 35 -6.56 9.69 -1.89
CA VAL A 35 -5.11 9.91 -1.97
C VAL A 35 -4.81 11.36 -2.39
N GLY A 36 -5.47 11.84 -3.45
CA GLY A 36 -5.28 13.19 -3.99
C GLY A 36 -5.61 14.29 -2.98
N ALA A 37 -6.68 14.12 -2.20
CA ALA A 37 -7.05 15.06 -1.15
C ALA A 37 -5.94 15.20 -0.07
N LYS A 38 -5.20 14.12 0.23
CA LYS A 38 -4.07 14.17 1.19
C LYS A 38 -2.80 14.75 0.57
N TRP A 39 -2.55 14.48 -0.71
CA TRP A 39 -1.44 15.11 -1.45
C TRP A 39 -1.54 16.63 -1.47
N LEU A 40 -2.73 17.19 -1.67
CA LEU A 40 -2.93 18.65 -1.63
C LEU A 40 -2.57 19.28 -0.28
N SER A 41 -2.66 18.52 0.80
CA SER A 41 -2.32 18.93 2.16
C SER A 41 -0.98 18.35 2.62
N ASN A 42 0.03 18.33 1.75
CA ASN A 42 1.29 17.59 1.96
C ASN A 42 1.98 17.88 3.29
N LYS A 43 2.00 19.13 3.76
CA LYS A 43 2.62 19.48 5.06
C LYS A 43 2.00 18.71 6.24
N LYS A 44 0.71 18.41 6.18
CA LYS A 44 -0.03 17.69 7.23
C LYS A 44 0.00 16.17 7.05
N PHE A 45 0.13 15.71 5.81
CA PHE A 45 -0.02 14.30 5.46
C PHE A 45 1.22 13.69 4.80
N ALA A 46 2.41 14.27 4.98
CA ALA A 46 3.63 13.80 4.32
C ALA A 46 3.90 12.30 4.57
N ALA A 47 3.76 11.84 5.82
CA ALA A 47 3.89 10.42 6.16
C ALA A 47 2.85 9.55 5.43
N THR A 48 1.57 9.94 5.47
CA THR A 48 0.48 9.28 4.75
C THR A 48 0.75 9.23 3.25
N ASN A 49 1.28 10.32 2.68
CA ASN A 49 1.56 10.46 1.27
C ASN A 49 2.68 9.52 0.83
N ILE A 50 3.74 9.37 1.64
CA ILE A 50 4.81 8.39 1.39
C ILE A 50 4.24 6.97 1.36
N ILE A 51 3.39 6.60 2.33
CA ILE A 51 2.79 5.27 2.41
C ILE A 51 1.82 5.01 1.25
N CYS A 52 0.98 5.99 0.89
CA CYS A 52 0.08 5.87 -0.26
C CYS A 52 0.87 5.72 -1.56
N SER A 53 1.91 6.53 -1.76
CA SER A 53 2.78 6.44 -2.94
C SER A 53 3.50 5.08 -3.02
N ALA A 54 4.00 4.55 -1.90
CA ALA A 54 4.64 3.25 -1.86
C ALA A 54 3.64 2.12 -2.19
N THR A 55 2.41 2.23 -1.68
CA THR A 55 1.32 1.28 -1.97
C THR A 55 0.96 1.27 -3.45
N LEU A 56 0.72 2.46 -4.04
CA LEU A 56 0.45 2.60 -5.47
C LEU A 56 1.60 2.04 -6.32
N TRP A 57 2.84 2.41 -6.00
CA TRP A 57 4.01 1.91 -6.72
C TRP A 57 4.08 0.38 -6.74
N TYR A 58 3.83 -0.29 -5.61
CA TYR A 58 3.88 -1.74 -5.55
C TYR A 58 2.73 -2.43 -6.27
N LEU A 59 1.52 -1.85 -6.26
CA LEU A 59 0.40 -2.38 -7.06
C LEU A 59 0.73 -2.33 -8.56
N TRP A 60 1.27 -1.20 -9.02
CA TRP A 60 1.73 -1.05 -10.41
C TRP A 60 2.87 -2.04 -10.74
N LYS A 61 3.86 -2.17 -9.85
CA LYS A 61 4.98 -3.09 -10.03
C LYS A 61 4.52 -4.55 -10.07
N LEU A 62 3.64 -4.96 -9.16
CA LEU A 62 3.08 -6.32 -9.13
C LEU A 62 2.40 -6.64 -10.46
N ARG A 63 1.54 -5.76 -10.96
CA ARG A 63 0.88 -5.94 -12.26
C ARG A 63 1.89 -6.11 -13.39
N ASN A 64 2.94 -5.30 -13.43
CA ASN A 64 3.97 -5.45 -14.47
C ASN A 64 4.74 -6.78 -14.34
N GLU A 65 5.05 -7.23 -13.13
CA GLU A 65 5.66 -8.54 -12.89
C GLU A 65 4.73 -9.68 -13.37
N MET A 66 3.42 -9.59 -13.13
CA MET A 66 2.44 -10.58 -13.59
C MET A 66 2.30 -10.59 -15.13
N CYS A 67 2.18 -9.41 -15.76
CA CYS A 67 1.98 -9.32 -17.21
C CYS A 67 3.23 -9.68 -18.03
N PHE A 68 4.43 -9.30 -17.56
CA PHE A 68 5.65 -9.40 -18.37
C PHE A 68 6.65 -10.45 -17.88
N GLN A 69 6.59 -10.84 -16.61
CA GLN A 69 7.55 -11.79 -16.01
C GLN A 69 6.92 -13.12 -15.59
N ASN A 70 5.63 -13.33 -15.92
CA ASN A 70 4.88 -14.54 -15.58
C ASN A 70 4.94 -14.87 -14.07
N VAL A 71 5.04 -13.83 -13.24
CA VAL A 71 5.03 -13.96 -11.78
C VAL A 71 3.59 -14.18 -11.37
N GLY A 72 3.32 -15.24 -10.60
CA GLY A 72 1.99 -15.47 -10.01
C GLY A 72 1.71 -14.54 -8.84
N TRP A 73 0.49 -14.61 -8.30
CA TRP A 73 0.16 -13.91 -7.07
C TRP A 73 1.13 -14.27 -5.94
N MET A 74 1.64 -13.25 -5.25
CA MET A 74 2.55 -13.35 -4.11
C MET A 74 1.80 -13.24 -2.79
N ASP A 75 2.39 -13.64 -1.66
CA ASP A 75 1.75 -13.46 -0.36
C ASP A 75 1.48 -11.96 -0.05
N LEU A 76 0.31 -11.60 0.50
CA LEU A 76 0.00 -10.25 0.99
C LEU A 76 1.09 -9.74 1.96
N ARG A 77 1.64 -10.63 2.79
CA ARG A 77 2.76 -10.29 3.69
C ARG A 77 3.97 -9.80 2.92
N LEU A 78 4.29 -10.40 1.78
CA LEU A 78 5.40 -9.97 0.94
C LEU A 78 5.15 -8.58 0.37
N LEU A 79 3.92 -8.25 -0.03
CA LEU A 79 3.56 -6.89 -0.45
C LEU A 79 3.74 -5.88 0.68
N LEU A 80 3.32 -6.21 1.89
CA LEU A 80 3.48 -5.33 3.05
C LEU A 80 4.95 -5.09 3.38
N TRP A 81 5.79 -6.13 3.38
CA TRP A 81 7.24 -5.99 3.60
C TRP A 81 7.92 -5.15 2.52
N ARG A 82 7.48 -5.30 1.27
CA ARG A 82 7.90 -4.48 0.14
C ARG A 82 7.56 -2.99 0.38
N ILE A 83 6.32 -2.68 0.74
CA ILE A 83 5.89 -1.31 1.10
C ILE A 83 6.71 -0.76 2.26
N VAL A 84 6.93 -1.56 3.31
CA VAL A 84 7.77 -1.20 4.46
C VAL A 84 9.18 -0.82 4.02
N GLY A 85 9.83 -1.65 3.20
CA GLY A 85 11.18 -1.37 2.70
C GLY A 85 11.24 -0.08 1.88
N MET A 86 10.23 0.17 1.05
CA MET A 86 10.15 1.41 0.27
C MET A 86 9.90 2.63 1.14
N ALA A 87 8.96 2.55 2.09
CA ALA A 87 8.72 3.61 3.05
C ALA A 87 9.97 3.92 3.87
N GLN A 88 10.74 2.89 4.24
CA GLN A 88 12.01 3.05 4.92
C GLN A 88 13.06 3.76 4.05
N ASN A 89 13.17 3.40 2.78
CA ASN A 89 14.08 4.06 1.83
C ASN A 89 13.67 5.52 1.57
N TRP A 90 12.37 5.80 1.52
CA TRP A 90 11.82 7.13 1.28
C TRP A 90 11.73 8.00 2.54
N GLN A 91 12.21 7.52 3.70
CA GLN A 91 12.31 8.34 4.91
C GLN A 91 13.14 9.62 4.69
N ILE A 92 14.11 9.59 3.78
CA ILE A 92 14.91 10.77 3.42
C ILE A 92 14.07 11.90 2.81
N LEU A 93 12.94 11.56 2.18
CA LEU A 93 11.99 12.52 1.60
C LEU A 93 11.00 13.06 2.64
N CYS A 94 10.96 12.47 3.84
CA CYS A 94 10.01 12.83 4.88
C CYS A 94 10.48 14.09 5.63
N PRO A 95 9.66 15.15 5.72
CA PRO A 95 9.95 16.31 6.56
C PRO A 95 10.19 15.90 8.01
N PRO A 96 11.10 16.56 8.75
CA PRO A 96 11.42 16.21 10.14
C PRO A 96 10.18 16.02 11.02
N ASP A 97 9.23 16.95 10.95
CA ASP A 97 7.99 16.96 11.75
C ASP A 97 7.07 15.76 11.48
N SER A 98 7.24 15.07 10.34
CA SER A 98 6.43 13.90 9.95
C SER A 98 7.18 12.58 10.08
N LYS A 99 8.47 12.58 10.43
CA LYS A 99 9.28 11.36 10.51
C LYS A 99 8.80 10.40 11.58
N GLU A 100 8.44 10.91 12.76
CA GLU A 100 7.93 10.09 13.85
C GLU A 100 6.64 9.37 13.43
N MET A 101 5.69 10.09 12.83
CA MET A 101 4.46 9.51 12.30
C MET A 101 4.75 8.43 11.24
N LEU A 102 5.71 8.68 10.33
CA LEU A 102 6.10 7.70 9.34
C LEU A 102 6.66 6.41 9.99
N LEU A 103 7.51 6.55 11.00
CA LEU A 103 8.08 5.41 11.74
C LEU A 103 6.99 4.61 12.48
N VAL A 104 6.02 5.28 13.08
CA VAL A 104 4.86 4.62 13.71
C VAL A 104 4.07 3.81 12.68
N VAL A 105 3.76 4.38 11.52
CA VAL A 105 3.03 3.67 10.47
C VAL A 105 3.84 2.50 9.91
N ILE A 106 5.16 2.65 9.74
CA ILE A 106 6.06 1.57 9.34
C ILE A 106 6.02 0.44 10.39
N SER A 107 6.04 0.75 11.68
CA SER A 107 5.93 -0.24 12.74
C SER A 107 4.59 -0.98 12.68
N ASN A 108 3.48 -0.25 12.53
CA ASN A 108 2.14 -0.83 12.40
C ASN A 108 2.06 -1.79 11.19
N LEU A 109 2.63 -1.40 10.04
CA LEU A 109 2.68 -2.25 8.86
C LEU A 109 3.50 -3.53 9.10
N LYS A 110 4.65 -3.44 9.80
CA LYS A 110 5.45 -4.61 10.17
C LYS A 110 4.67 -5.56 11.08
N ASP A 111 3.97 -5.04 12.06
CA ASP A 111 3.18 -5.86 12.99
C ASP A 111 1.99 -6.50 12.30
N LEU A 112 1.34 -5.80 11.36
CA LEU A 112 0.29 -6.37 10.52
C LEU A 112 0.84 -7.45 9.58
N ALA A 113 2.04 -7.27 9.02
CA ALA A 113 2.68 -8.24 8.14
C ALA A 113 3.12 -9.53 8.86
N ARG A 114 3.36 -9.46 10.17
CA ARG A 114 3.71 -10.62 11.02
C ARG A 114 2.50 -11.47 11.40
N ARG A 115 1.28 -10.93 11.32
CA ARG A 115 0.07 -11.68 11.68
C ARG A 115 -0.14 -12.83 10.68
N PRO A 116 -0.60 -14.01 11.14
CA PRO A 116 -0.95 -15.09 10.24
C PRO A 116 -2.04 -14.62 9.26
N PRO A 117 -2.05 -15.12 8.01
CA PRO A 117 -3.04 -14.74 7.01
C PRO A 117 -4.43 -14.96 7.59
N ARG A 118 -5.27 -13.92 7.60
CA ARG A 118 -6.70 -14.12 7.85
C ARG A 118 -7.23 -14.90 6.65
N LEU A 119 -7.53 -16.18 6.86
CA LEU A 119 -8.05 -17.11 5.87
C LEU A 119 -9.17 -16.44 5.05
N SER A 120 -8.83 -15.96 3.86
CA SER A 120 -9.78 -15.68 2.79
C SER A 120 -9.16 -16.22 1.51
N MET A 121 -9.10 -17.55 1.45
CA MET A 121 -9.01 -18.25 0.17
C MET A 121 -10.38 -18.09 -0.51
N ALA A 122 -10.55 -16.98 -1.21
CA ALA A 122 -11.52 -16.90 -2.29
C ALA A 122 -10.71 -16.76 -3.57
N LEU A 123 -10.95 -17.69 -4.50
CA LEU A 123 -10.61 -17.58 -5.92
C LEU A 123 -11.31 -16.34 -6.51
N GLN A 124 -10.91 -15.16 -6.10
CA GLN A 124 -11.23 -13.93 -6.80
C GLN A 124 -10.12 -13.72 -7.80
N LYS A 125 -10.51 -13.34 -9.03
CA LYS A 125 -9.61 -12.97 -10.11
C LYS A 125 -8.49 -12.11 -9.52
N ILE A 126 -7.33 -12.74 -9.36
CA ILE A 126 -6.05 -12.05 -9.24
C ILE A 126 -6.09 -11.12 -10.44
N CYS A 127 -5.92 -9.82 -10.19
CA CYS A 127 -5.65 -8.80 -11.21
C CYS A 127 -5.06 -9.48 -12.47
#